data_AF-A0A0D2GXP4-F1
#
_entry.id   AF-A0A0D2GXP4-F1
#
_cell.length_a   1.000
_cell.length_b   1.000
_cell.length_c   1.000
_cell.angle_alpha   90.00
_cell.angle_beta   90.00
_cell.angle_gamma   90.00
#
_symmetry.space_group_name_H-M   'P 1'
#
loop_
_entity.id
_entity.type
_entity.pdbx_description
1 polymer ?
#
loop_
_entity_poly.entity_id
_entity_poly.type
_entity_poly.pdbx_seq_one_letter_code
_entity_poly.pdbx_strand_id
1 'polypeptide(L)'
;MDINEPIELLHDVQKELWAERVNRARVTGIVTSWISSLHPKKLECSLDGNFLNGSYNLCQKLRFRDGTIWLLRMPIVGSVCDEQAVAPQLVEPSYAFGPYKLICDDLGLANLIVRSAEDLTVVGLVDLEYRLNNYDTFLDEEEIPKILQRYLRNLDMFKTVLEEEEARIPGQPGMEVSRLVRHSEESGSMWLHRLLSWGFNHPDSLPFAQLRARLGPERWKELEEGHHGNEAKQFTERKLAELDKYDEMVEKIECLREDVENGKITREAFVALLTNEGVQRRLKKPSRLTD
;
A
#
# COMPACT_ATOMS: atom_id res chain seq x y z
N MET A 1 -1.86 -2.98 -12.28
CA MET A 1 -0.76 -3.97 -12.29
C MET A 1 -1.35 -5.26 -11.79
N ASP A 2 -1.22 -6.34 -12.55
CA ASP A 2 -1.60 -7.65 -12.06
C ASP A 2 -0.67 -8.06 -10.94
N ILE A 3 -1.25 -8.76 -9.96
CA ILE A 3 -0.52 -9.32 -8.83
C ILE A 3 0.35 -10.48 -9.33
N ASN A 4 1.45 -10.75 -8.63
CA ASN A 4 2.24 -11.94 -8.89
C ASN A 4 1.53 -13.14 -8.23
N GLU A 5 0.61 -13.76 -8.96
CA GLU A 5 -0.23 -14.87 -8.50
C GLU A 5 0.58 -16.01 -7.84
N PRO A 6 1.72 -16.49 -8.40
CA PRO A 6 2.59 -17.45 -7.72
C PRO A 6 2.99 -17.04 -6.30
N ILE A 7 3.28 -15.76 -6.09
CA ILE A 7 3.65 -15.22 -4.78
C ILE A 7 2.41 -15.12 -3.89
N GLU A 8 1.26 -14.71 -4.42
CA GLU A 8 0.01 -14.66 -3.66
C GLU A 8 -0.42 -16.04 -3.17
N LEU A 9 -0.34 -17.08 -4.02
CA LEU A 9 -0.61 -18.46 -3.64
C LEU A 9 0.34 -18.95 -2.53
N LEU A 10 1.61 -18.56 -2.60
CA LEU A 10 2.57 -18.84 -1.53
C LEU A 10 2.21 -18.11 -0.23
N HIS A 11 1.92 -16.81 -0.33
CA HIS A 11 1.59 -15.95 0.80
C HIS A 11 0.30 -16.38 1.50
N ASP A 12 -0.71 -16.82 0.76
CA ASP A 12 -1.95 -17.37 1.30
C ASP A 12 -1.68 -18.55 2.24
N VAL A 13 -0.88 -19.52 1.78
CA VAL A 13 -0.54 -20.70 2.60
C VAL A 13 0.34 -20.32 3.79
N GLN A 14 1.28 -19.38 3.62
CA GLN A 14 2.09 -18.87 4.73
C GLN A 14 1.24 -18.16 5.79
N LYS A 15 0.24 -17.38 5.35
CA LYS A 15 -0.72 -16.68 6.22
C LYS A 15 -1.56 -17.66 7.03
N GLU A 16 -2.03 -18.75 6.42
CA GLU A 16 -2.74 -19.82 7.13
C GLU A 16 -1.88 -20.45 8.23
N LEU A 17 -0.66 -20.88 7.87
CA LEU A 17 0.30 -21.46 8.82
C LEU A 17 0.64 -20.51 9.96
N TRP A 18 0.82 -19.23 9.64
CA TRP A 18 1.08 -18.19 10.64
C TRP A 18 -0.11 -18.00 11.58
N ALA A 19 -1.33 -17.90 11.04
CA ALA A 19 -2.54 -17.73 11.82
C ALA A 19 -2.78 -18.92 12.76
N GLU A 20 -2.54 -20.15 12.30
CA GLU A 20 -2.60 -21.35 13.13
C GLU A 20 -1.59 -21.31 14.29
N ARG A 21 -0.35 -20.86 14.04
CA ARG A 21 0.69 -20.71 15.07
C ARG A 21 0.30 -19.66 16.11
N VAL A 22 -0.20 -18.52 15.68
CA VAL A 22 -0.66 -17.45 16.58
C VAL A 22 -1.87 -17.91 17.40
N ASN A 23 -2.84 -18.57 16.77
CA ASN A 23 -4.00 -19.12 17.46
C ASN A 23 -3.59 -20.15 18.51
N ARG A 24 -2.65 -21.05 18.16
CA ARG A 24 -2.07 -22.01 19.11
C ARG A 24 -1.43 -21.33 20.30
N ALA A 25 -0.60 -20.31 20.08
CA ALA A 25 0.04 -19.54 21.15
C ALA A 25 -0.97 -18.79 22.04
N ARG A 26 -2.12 -18.38 21.47
CA ARG A 26 -3.24 -17.81 22.22
C ARG A 26 -3.90 -18.84 23.13
N VAL A 27 -4.33 -19.97 22.58
CA VAL A 27 -5.11 -20.96 23.33
C VAL A 27 -4.28 -21.68 24.39
N THR A 28 -2.96 -21.81 24.19
CA THR A 28 -2.05 -22.39 25.19
C THR A 28 -1.62 -21.40 26.27
N GLY A 29 -2.03 -20.13 26.19
CA GLY A 29 -1.66 -19.10 27.15
C GLY A 29 -0.23 -18.55 27.00
N ILE A 30 0.50 -18.92 25.94
CA ILE A 30 1.82 -18.36 25.65
C ILE A 30 1.74 -16.85 25.43
N VAL A 31 0.73 -16.39 24.69
CA VAL A 31 0.54 -14.96 24.41
C VAL A 31 0.27 -14.18 25.69
N THR A 32 -0.64 -14.64 26.56
CA THR A 32 -0.94 -13.94 27.81
C THR A 32 0.25 -13.96 28.77
N SER A 33 0.96 -15.08 28.88
CA SER A 33 2.19 -15.18 29.68
C SER A 33 3.27 -14.20 29.19
N TRP A 34 3.50 -14.15 27.88
CA TRP A 34 4.45 -13.22 27.27
C TRP A 34 4.05 -11.76 27.51
N ILE A 35 2.80 -11.39 27.21
CA ILE A 35 2.33 -10.00 27.41
C ILE A 35 2.37 -9.59 28.89
N SER A 36 2.00 -10.49 29.80
CA SER A 36 2.13 -10.26 31.24
C SER A 36 3.58 -10.02 31.66
N SER A 37 4.56 -10.68 31.02
CA SER A 37 5.98 -10.44 31.29
C SER A 37 6.45 -9.03 30.88
N LEU A 38 5.78 -8.40 29.91
CA LEU A 38 6.08 -7.05 29.42
C LEU A 38 5.41 -5.95 30.27
N HIS A 39 4.38 -6.29 31.06
CA HIS A 39 3.71 -5.32 31.91
C HIS A 39 4.66 -4.82 33.02
N PRO A 40 4.72 -3.50 33.31
CA PRO A 40 5.66 -2.96 34.30
C PRO A 40 5.56 -3.60 35.70
N LYS A 41 4.34 -3.95 36.11
CA LYS A 41 4.05 -4.65 37.38
C LYS A 41 3.91 -6.17 37.23
N LYS A 42 4.23 -6.72 36.05
CA LYS A 42 4.04 -8.13 35.67
C LYS A 42 2.64 -8.67 35.99
N LEU A 43 1.62 -7.85 35.73
CA LEU A 43 0.24 -8.24 36.00
C LEU A 43 -0.20 -9.33 35.02
N GLU A 44 -0.93 -10.31 35.53
CA GLU A 44 -1.62 -11.27 34.69
C GLU A 44 -2.65 -10.57 33.80
N CYS A 45 -2.75 -11.05 32.56
CA CYS A 45 -3.77 -10.63 31.59
C CYS A 45 -4.51 -11.83 31.02
N SER A 46 -5.71 -11.58 30.53
CA SER A 46 -6.51 -12.53 29.76
C SER A 46 -6.81 -11.99 28.37
N LEU A 47 -7.13 -12.89 27.44
CA LEU A 47 -7.62 -12.50 26.12
C LEU A 47 -8.99 -11.85 26.26
N ASP A 48 -9.17 -10.68 25.63
CA ASP A 48 -10.43 -9.96 25.59
C ASP A 48 -11.04 -10.07 24.19
N GLY A 49 -11.89 -11.08 24.00
CA GLY A 49 -12.53 -11.37 22.71
C GLY A 49 -11.61 -12.07 21.68
N ASN A 50 -12.10 -12.12 20.44
CA ASN A 50 -11.43 -12.74 19.30
C ASN A 50 -10.46 -11.77 18.60
N PHE A 51 -9.80 -12.27 17.56
CA PHE A 51 -8.99 -11.45 16.68
C PHE A 51 -9.80 -10.32 16.05
N LEU A 52 -9.18 -9.15 15.94
CA LEU A 52 -9.55 -8.12 15.00
C LEU A 52 -8.65 -8.28 13.79
N ASN A 53 -9.22 -8.73 12.67
CA ASN A 53 -8.48 -8.96 11.45
C ASN A 53 -8.50 -7.70 10.57
N GLY A 54 -7.34 -7.27 10.10
CA GLY A 54 -7.19 -6.29 9.03
C GLY A 54 -6.44 -6.90 7.85
N SER A 55 -6.31 -6.16 6.75
CA SER A 55 -5.65 -6.67 5.53
C SER A 55 -4.19 -7.08 5.76
N TYR A 56 -3.48 -6.32 6.61
CA TYR A 56 -2.03 -6.47 6.83
C TYR A 56 -1.67 -6.84 8.27
N ASN A 57 -2.62 -6.78 9.19
CA ASN A 57 -2.36 -6.88 10.62
C ASN A 57 -3.48 -7.62 11.32
N LEU A 58 -3.11 -8.38 12.34
CA LEU A 58 -4.03 -9.02 13.27
C LEU A 58 -3.85 -8.37 14.64
N CYS A 59 -4.96 -7.96 15.25
CA CYS A 59 -4.94 -7.38 16.58
C CYS A 59 -5.64 -8.28 17.60
N GLN A 60 -5.10 -8.37 18.81
CA GLN A 60 -5.67 -9.06 19.95
C GLN A 60 -5.77 -8.09 21.13
N LYS A 61 -6.97 -7.90 21.68
CA LYS A 61 -7.13 -7.16 22.93
C LYS A 61 -6.78 -8.05 24.11
N LEU A 62 -6.08 -7.49 25.10
CA LEU A 62 -5.73 -8.16 26.35
C LEU A 62 -6.16 -7.29 27.53
N ARG A 63 -6.81 -7.89 28.52
CA ARG A 63 -7.26 -7.20 29.73
C ARG A 63 -6.43 -7.65 30.92
N PHE A 64 -5.78 -6.71 31.59
CA PHE A 64 -5.03 -6.94 32.81
C PHE A 64 -5.96 -6.96 34.04
N ARG A 65 -5.50 -7.55 35.13
CA ARG A 65 -6.25 -7.62 36.40
C ARG A 65 -6.65 -6.26 36.99
N ASP A 66 -5.93 -5.20 36.67
CA ASP A 66 -6.25 -3.83 37.11
C ASP A 66 -7.28 -3.12 36.21
N GLY A 67 -7.79 -3.82 35.18
CA GLY A 67 -8.73 -3.28 34.20
C GLY A 67 -8.07 -2.59 33.01
N THR A 68 -6.75 -2.41 33.02
CA THR A 68 -6.02 -1.87 31.87
C THR A 68 -6.20 -2.79 30.66
N ILE A 69 -6.43 -2.21 29.47
CA ILE A 69 -6.57 -2.96 28.22
C ILE A 69 -5.42 -2.58 27.30
N TRP A 70 -4.70 -3.59 26.79
CA TRP A 70 -3.70 -3.42 25.74
C TRP A 70 -4.21 -4.02 24.44
N LEU A 71 -3.76 -3.46 23.31
CA LEU A 71 -3.98 -4.02 21.99
C LEU A 71 -2.64 -4.52 21.43
N LEU A 72 -2.50 -5.84 21.34
CA LEU A 72 -1.38 -6.47 20.63
C LEU A 72 -1.67 -6.44 19.13
N ARG A 73 -0.91 -5.67 18.36
CA ARG A 73 -0.96 -5.65 16.88
C ARG A 73 0.23 -6.43 16.33
N MET A 74 -0.05 -7.42 15.48
CA MET A 74 0.96 -8.24 14.83
C MET A 74 0.81 -8.11 13.31
N PRO A 75 1.90 -7.88 12.55
CA PRO A 75 1.84 -7.98 11.11
C PRO A 75 1.54 -9.41 10.68
N ILE A 76 0.73 -9.57 9.63
CA ILE A 76 0.37 -10.89 9.08
C ILE A 76 1.44 -11.31 8.08
N VAL A 77 2.11 -12.45 8.33
CA VAL A 77 3.05 -13.05 7.37
C VAL A 77 2.35 -13.33 6.04
N GLY A 78 3.03 -13.04 4.93
CA GLY A 78 2.47 -13.12 3.58
C GLY A 78 1.66 -11.89 3.17
N SER A 79 1.18 -11.08 4.13
CA SER A 79 0.56 -9.78 3.82
C SER A 79 1.53 -8.62 4.00
N VAL A 80 2.65 -8.84 4.69
CA VAL A 80 3.75 -7.87 4.80
C VAL A 80 5.03 -8.46 4.24
N CYS A 81 5.98 -7.61 3.85
CA CYS A 81 7.32 -8.07 3.50
C CYS A 81 8.04 -8.60 4.76
N ASP A 82 8.52 -9.85 4.70
CA ASP A 82 9.29 -10.47 5.79
C ASP A 82 10.69 -9.87 5.94
N GLU A 83 11.23 -9.21 4.90
CA GLU A 83 12.52 -8.55 4.97
C GLU A 83 12.43 -7.39 5.97
N GLN A 84 13.02 -7.60 7.15
CA GLN A 84 13.13 -6.62 8.24
C GLN A 84 13.45 -5.25 7.65
N ALA A 85 12.48 -4.33 7.70
CA ALA A 85 12.55 -2.95 7.27
C ALA A 85 13.60 -2.74 6.17
N VAL A 86 13.25 -2.99 4.89
CA VAL A 86 13.96 -2.86 3.59
C VAL A 86 15.40 -2.29 3.55
N ALA A 87 15.78 -1.41 4.48
CA ALA A 87 17.17 -1.13 4.79
C ALA A 87 17.38 -0.83 6.29
N PRO A 88 17.71 -1.82 7.16
CA PRO A 88 18.12 -1.52 8.54
C PRO A 88 19.34 -0.59 8.59
N GLN A 89 20.20 -0.62 7.56
CA GLN A 89 21.32 0.30 7.37
C GLN A 89 20.91 1.77 7.15
N LEU A 90 19.65 2.04 6.77
CA LEU A 90 19.11 3.41 6.65
C LEU A 90 18.42 3.87 7.94
N VAL A 91 18.27 2.99 8.93
CA VAL A 91 17.68 3.33 10.22
C VAL A 91 18.82 3.67 11.18
N GLU A 92 18.85 4.90 11.65
CA GLU A 92 19.79 5.33 12.70
C GLU A 92 19.64 4.41 13.93
N PRO A 93 20.71 3.69 14.37
CA PRO A 93 20.62 2.67 15.41
C PRO A 93 20.03 3.16 16.74
N SER A 94 20.23 4.43 17.06
CA SER A 94 19.67 5.05 18.28
C SER A 94 18.14 5.21 18.23
N TYR A 95 17.54 5.31 17.03
CA TYR A 95 16.09 5.33 16.82
C TYR A 95 15.53 3.99 16.34
N ALA A 96 16.39 2.98 16.17
CA ALA A 96 15.97 1.61 15.87
C ALA A 96 15.16 0.97 17.01
N PHE A 97 15.16 1.55 18.22
CA PHE A 97 14.43 1.05 19.39
C PHE A 97 13.64 2.20 20.07
N GLY A 98 12.41 1.94 20.50
CA GLY A 98 11.53 2.91 21.16
C GLY A 98 10.19 2.27 21.57
N PRO A 99 9.40 2.90 22.45
CA PRO A 99 8.16 2.29 22.97
C PRO A 99 7.07 2.14 21.91
N TYR A 100 7.05 3.03 20.91
CA TYR A 100 6.11 3.00 19.80
C TYR A 100 6.83 3.43 18.51
N LYS A 101 6.56 2.74 17.41
CA LYS A 101 6.93 3.17 16.05
C LYS A 101 5.66 3.26 15.23
N LEU A 102 5.43 4.41 14.60
CA LEU A 102 4.43 4.53 13.55
C LEU A 102 5.19 4.40 12.22
N ILE A 103 5.12 3.21 11.61
CA ILE A 103 5.61 2.97 10.26
C ILE A 103 4.36 2.74 9.41
N CYS A 104 4.09 3.68 8.53
CA CYS A 104 3.03 3.59 7.52
C CYS A 104 3.66 4.07 6.21
N ASP A 105 3.44 3.33 5.14
CA ASP A 105 3.88 3.67 3.78
C ASP A 105 3.27 4.98 3.28
N ASP A 106 2.07 5.33 3.76
CA ASP A 106 1.39 6.59 3.46
C ASP A 106 1.70 7.73 4.47
N LEU A 107 2.49 7.49 5.51
CA LEU A 107 2.85 8.53 6.48
C LEU A 107 4.06 9.35 5.98
N GLY A 108 3.77 10.48 5.35
CA GLY A 108 4.74 11.52 5.03
C GLY A 108 4.62 12.77 5.93
N LEU A 109 5.52 13.73 5.74
CA LEU A 109 5.44 15.03 6.41
C LEU A 109 4.11 15.75 6.14
N ALA A 110 3.49 15.51 4.98
CA ALA A 110 2.19 16.06 4.61
C ALA A 110 1.03 15.57 5.50
N ASN A 111 1.21 14.47 6.21
CA ASN A 111 0.22 13.93 7.16
C ASN A 111 0.34 14.57 8.54
N LEU A 112 1.43 15.31 8.83
CA LEU A 112 1.69 15.86 10.16
C LEU A 112 1.19 17.29 10.26
N ILE A 113 0.32 17.56 11.22
CA ILE A 113 0.01 18.93 11.66
C ILE A 113 0.98 19.26 12.79
N VAL A 114 1.82 20.27 12.60
CA VAL A 114 2.72 20.79 13.63
C VAL A 114 2.19 22.09 14.23
N ARG A 115 2.63 22.42 15.45
CA ARG A 115 2.15 23.61 16.16
C ARG A 115 2.52 24.92 15.44
N SER A 116 3.77 25.05 15.00
CA SER A 116 4.23 26.17 14.17
C SER A 116 5.47 25.78 13.36
N ALA A 117 5.99 26.70 12.54
CA ALA A 117 7.24 26.50 11.80
C ALA A 117 8.46 26.43 12.74
N GLU A 118 8.39 27.11 13.89
CA GLU A 118 9.43 27.11 14.93
C GLU A 118 9.24 25.99 15.96
N ASP A 119 7.98 25.64 16.27
CA ASP A 119 7.62 24.54 17.16
C ASP A 119 7.04 23.37 16.35
N LEU A 120 7.93 22.47 15.93
CA LEU A 120 7.61 21.28 15.16
C LEU A 120 6.92 20.17 15.98
N THR A 121 6.37 20.47 17.16
CA THR A 121 5.54 19.52 17.91
C THR A 121 4.36 19.09 17.06
N VAL A 122 4.26 17.79 16.78
CA VAL A 122 3.12 17.19 16.09
C VAL A 122 1.88 17.30 16.99
N VAL A 123 0.88 18.05 16.53
CA VAL A 123 -0.42 18.23 17.21
C VAL A 123 -1.54 17.44 16.55
N GLY A 124 -1.31 16.91 15.35
CA GLY A 124 -2.29 16.09 14.64
C GLY A 124 -1.67 15.22 13.56
N LEU A 125 -2.38 14.15 13.23
CA LEU A 125 -2.11 13.27 12.09
C LEU A 125 -3.34 13.30 11.17
N VAL A 126 -3.14 13.63 9.91
CA VAL A 126 -4.15 13.56 8.85
C VAL A 126 -3.82 12.35 8.00
N ASP A 127 -4.66 11.32 8.11
CA ASP A 127 -4.55 10.15 7.27
C ASP A 127 -5.28 10.40 5.95
N LEU A 128 -4.53 10.61 4.87
CA LEU A 128 -5.07 10.96 3.55
C LEU A 128 -5.34 9.69 2.72
N GLU A 129 -6.01 8.68 3.29
CA GLU A 129 -6.33 7.44 2.55
C GLU A 129 -7.42 7.67 1.47
N TYR A 130 -8.29 8.67 1.62
CA TYR A 130 -9.44 8.86 0.72
C TYR A 130 -9.09 9.72 -0.49
N ARG A 131 -8.57 9.08 -1.55
CA ARG A 131 -8.34 9.70 -2.86
C ARG A 131 -9.46 9.33 -3.85
N LEU A 132 -9.79 10.23 -4.78
CA LEU A 132 -10.87 10.03 -5.76
C LEU A 132 -10.76 8.75 -6.58
N ASN A 133 -9.58 8.19 -6.71
CA ASN A 133 -9.41 7.05 -7.59
C ASN A 133 -9.80 5.71 -6.91
N ASN A 134 -9.89 5.64 -5.56
CA ASN A 134 -10.48 4.47 -4.89
C ASN A 134 -11.94 4.26 -5.30
N TYR A 135 -12.62 5.37 -5.61
CA TYR A 135 -13.98 5.38 -6.13
C TYR A 135 -13.98 4.89 -7.58
N ASP A 136 -13.11 5.45 -8.41
CA ASP A 136 -13.14 5.27 -9.85
C ASP A 136 -12.98 3.84 -10.39
N THR A 137 -12.18 2.98 -9.75
CA THR A 137 -11.96 1.60 -10.26
C THR A 137 -13.14 0.64 -10.02
N PHE A 138 -14.12 1.02 -9.20
CA PHE A 138 -15.20 0.13 -8.77
C PHE A 138 -16.61 0.72 -8.89
N LEU A 139 -16.74 1.96 -9.37
CA LEU A 139 -18.01 2.66 -9.34
C LEU A 139 -18.82 2.54 -10.61
N ASP A 140 -20.13 2.53 -10.42
CA ASP A 140 -21.09 2.64 -11.50
C ASP A 140 -20.95 3.98 -12.21
N GLU A 141 -21.15 3.96 -13.53
CA GLU A 141 -21.12 5.15 -14.40
C GLU A 141 -22.03 6.28 -13.89
N GLU A 142 -23.09 5.96 -13.14
CA GLU A 142 -24.03 6.91 -12.56
C GLU A 142 -23.47 7.71 -11.35
N GLU A 143 -22.51 7.15 -10.61
CA GLU A 143 -21.92 7.82 -9.44
C GLU A 143 -20.76 8.76 -9.80
N ILE A 144 -20.05 8.44 -10.90
CA ILE A 144 -18.88 9.18 -11.37
C ILE A 144 -19.14 10.70 -11.47
N PRO A 145 -20.24 11.19 -12.07
CA PRO A 145 -20.51 12.63 -12.18
C PRO A 145 -20.68 13.31 -10.82
N LYS A 146 -21.35 12.66 -9.85
CA LYS A 146 -21.58 13.22 -8.51
C LYS A 146 -20.27 13.36 -7.74
N ILE A 147 -19.39 12.38 -7.88
CA ILE A 147 -18.08 12.39 -7.21
C ILE A 147 -17.14 13.40 -7.86
N LEU A 148 -17.11 13.46 -9.19
CA LEU A 148 -16.36 14.49 -9.90
C LEU A 148 -16.82 15.88 -9.48
N GLN A 149 -18.13 16.14 -9.45
CA GLN A 149 -18.68 17.42 -9.01
C GLN A 149 -18.27 17.73 -7.56
N ARG A 150 -18.38 16.77 -6.66
CA ARG A 150 -17.96 16.93 -5.26
C ARG A 150 -16.47 17.25 -5.16
N TYR A 151 -15.65 16.58 -5.95
CA TYR A 151 -14.22 16.82 -5.96
C TYR A 151 -13.85 18.19 -6.47
N LEU A 152 -14.39 18.60 -7.61
CA LEU A 152 -14.13 19.92 -8.18
C LEU A 152 -14.56 21.02 -7.20
N ARG A 153 -15.71 20.86 -6.54
CA ARG A 153 -16.13 21.76 -5.46
C ARG A 153 -15.12 21.81 -4.30
N ASN A 154 -14.62 20.66 -3.86
CA ASN A 154 -13.64 20.60 -2.79
C ASN A 154 -12.27 21.15 -3.23
N LEU A 155 -11.88 20.97 -4.49
CA LEU A 155 -10.68 21.54 -5.08
C LEU A 155 -10.76 23.07 -5.14
N ASP A 156 -11.93 23.61 -5.49
CA ASP A 156 -12.19 25.05 -5.45
C ASP A 156 -12.08 25.62 -4.03
N MET A 157 -12.64 24.91 -3.04
CA MET A 157 -12.47 25.28 -1.64
C MET A 157 -11.00 25.23 -1.22
N PHE A 158 -10.27 24.17 -1.60
CA PHE A 158 -8.85 24.01 -1.28
C PHE A 158 -8.01 25.15 -1.88
N LYS A 159 -8.22 25.50 -3.15
CA LYS A 159 -7.54 26.65 -3.79
C LYS A 159 -7.81 27.93 -3.01
N THR A 160 -9.06 28.21 -2.67
CA THR A 160 -9.46 29.41 -1.91
C THR A 160 -8.76 29.47 -0.54
N VAL A 161 -8.82 28.39 0.24
CA VAL A 161 -8.18 28.34 1.57
C VAL A 161 -6.67 28.47 1.45
N LEU A 162 -6.06 27.79 0.48
CA LEU A 162 -4.61 27.86 0.25
C LEU A 162 -4.17 29.30 -0.04
N GLU A 163 -4.92 30.04 -0.86
CA GLU A 163 -4.65 31.46 -1.12
C GLU A 163 -4.77 32.35 0.12
N GLU A 164 -5.82 32.13 0.92
CA GLU A 164 -6.01 32.85 2.17
C GLU A 164 -4.86 32.61 3.15
N GLU A 165 -4.39 31.36 3.26
CA GLU A 165 -3.26 31.00 4.10
C GLU A 165 -1.95 31.60 3.56
N GLU A 166 -1.68 31.47 2.25
CA GLU A 166 -0.50 32.08 1.62
C GLU A 166 -0.47 33.61 1.81
N ALA A 167 -1.63 34.27 1.78
CA ALA A 167 -1.74 35.71 2.04
C ALA A 167 -1.44 36.10 3.50
N ARG A 168 -1.56 35.17 4.46
CA ARG A 168 -1.28 35.41 5.88
C ARG A 168 0.20 35.25 6.23
N ILE A 169 1.00 34.58 5.39
CA ILE A 169 2.42 34.29 5.69
C ILE A 169 3.28 35.53 5.41
N PRO A 170 3.89 36.15 6.44
CA PRO A 170 4.74 37.33 6.25
C PRO A 170 6.05 36.94 5.55
N GLY A 171 6.46 37.69 4.52
CA GLY A 171 7.80 37.60 3.94
C GLY A 171 8.04 36.48 2.93
N GLN A 172 7.03 35.68 2.56
CA GLN A 172 7.13 34.78 1.40
C GLN A 172 6.79 35.51 0.09
N PRO A 173 7.48 35.22 -1.03
CA PRO A 173 7.04 35.66 -2.34
C PRO A 173 5.67 35.04 -2.62
N GLY A 174 4.66 35.90 -2.77
CA GLY A 174 3.25 35.50 -2.65
C GLY A 174 2.78 34.42 -3.63
N MET A 175 1.87 33.58 -3.12
CA MET A 175 0.97 32.71 -3.91
C MET A 175 1.64 31.72 -4.86
N GLU A 176 2.81 31.17 -4.54
CA GLU A 176 3.50 30.23 -5.43
C GLU A 176 2.74 28.90 -5.56
N VAL A 177 2.23 28.35 -4.46
CA VAL A 177 1.59 27.04 -4.45
C VAL A 177 0.18 27.13 -5.01
N SER A 178 -0.63 28.13 -4.64
CA SER A 178 -1.98 28.29 -5.20
C SER A 178 -1.96 28.51 -6.72
N ARG A 179 -1.00 29.29 -7.24
CA ARG A 179 -0.80 29.46 -8.69
C ARG A 179 -0.41 28.15 -9.36
N LEU A 180 0.48 27.37 -8.75
CA LEU A 180 0.87 26.07 -9.26
C LEU A 180 -0.32 25.11 -9.31
N VAL A 181 -1.16 25.09 -8.26
CA VAL A 181 -2.37 24.26 -8.21
C VAL A 181 -3.33 24.65 -9.32
N ARG A 182 -3.62 25.95 -9.52
CA ARG A 182 -4.46 26.41 -10.65
C ARG A 182 -3.89 26.03 -12.00
N HIS A 183 -2.61 26.29 -12.21
CA HIS A 183 -1.95 25.92 -13.45
C HIS A 183 -2.05 24.41 -13.69
N SER A 184 -1.94 23.60 -12.64
CA SER A 184 -2.03 22.15 -12.76
C SER A 184 -3.43 21.67 -13.17
N GLU A 185 -4.48 22.36 -12.72
CA GLU A 185 -5.85 22.09 -13.11
C GLU A 185 -6.14 22.53 -14.56
N GLU A 186 -5.73 23.76 -14.90
CA GLU A 186 -5.95 24.35 -16.22
C GLU A 186 -5.22 23.59 -17.32
N SER A 187 -3.96 23.18 -17.07
CA SER A 187 -3.16 22.39 -18.00
C SER A 187 -3.56 20.91 -18.05
N GLY A 188 -4.35 20.45 -17.08
CA GLY A 188 -4.63 19.03 -16.86
C GLY A 188 -3.47 18.22 -16.28
N SER A 189 -2.33 18.85 -15.95
CA SER A 189 -1.17 18.15 -15.38
C SER A 189 -1.49 17.48 -14.05
N MET A 190 -2.44 18.02 -13.26
CA MET A 190 -2.91 17.36 -12.04
C MET A 190 -3.46 15.95 -12.32
N TRP A 191 -4.13 15.75 -13.45
CA TRP A 191 -4.69 14.46 -13.83
C TRP A 191 -3.59 13.51 -14.26
N LEU A 192 -2.60 14.00 -15.01
CA LEU A 192 -1.40 13.23 -15.35
C LEU A 192 -0.61 12.81 -14.11
N HIS A 193 -0.34 13.74 -13.17
CA HIS A 193 0.30 13.41 -11.91
C HIS A 193 -0.49 12.35 -11.13
N ARG A 194 -1.82 12.44 -11.17
CA ARG A 194 -2.70 11.47 -10.53
C ARG A 194 -2.63 10.07 -11.17
N LEU A 195 -2.48 9.98 -12.49
CA LEU A 195 -2.23 8.71 -13.18
C LEU A 195 -0.84 8.13 -12.81
N LEU A 196 0.19 8.96 -12.80
CA LEU A 196 1.57 8.53 -12.55
C LEU A 196 1.81 8.07 -11.12
N SER A 197 1.20 8.75 -10.14
CA SER A 197 1.39 8.48 -8.72
C SER A 197 0.79 7.16 -8.22
N TRP A 198 -0.08 6.52 -8.98
CA TRP A 198 -0.87 5.39 -8.47
C TRP A 198 -0.69 4.07 -9.23
N GLY A 199 -0.25 4.11 -10.49
CA GLY A 199 0.09 2.91 -11.27
C GLY A 199 -1.08 2.00 -11.69
N PHE A 200 -2.28 2.17 -11.11
CA PHE A 200 -3.53 1.55 -11.57
C PHE A 200 -4.28 2.54 -12.47
N ASN A 201 -4.06 2.41 -13.78
CA ASN A 201 -4.65 3.28 -14.78
C ASN A 201 -5.41 2.43 -15.80
N HIS A 202 -6.66 2.80 -16.08
CA HIS A 202 -7.45 2.26 -17.20
C HIS A 202 -7.91 3.44 -18.07
N PRO A 203 -8.04 3.27 -19.40
CA PRO A 203 -8.68 4.25 -20.29
C PRO A 203 -9.99 4.90 -19.81
N ASP A 204 -10.75 4.23 -18.94
CA ASP A 204 -12.06 4.69 -18.47
C ASP A 204 -12.01 5.29 -17.06
N SER A 205 -10.83 5.30 -16.43
CA SER A 205 -10.64 5.94 -15.15
C SER A 205 -10.91 7.45 -15.26
N LEU A 206 -11.63 8.03 -14.32
CA LEU A 206 -11.89 9.45 -14.16
C LEU A 206 -10.65 10.31 -14.39
N PRO A 207 -9.47 10.09 -13.76
CA PRO A 207 -8.28 10.89 -14.10
C PRO A 207 -7.88 10.78 -15.56
N PHE A 208 -7.99 9.59 -16.17
CA PHE A 208 -7.66 9.39 -17.57
C PHE A 208 -8.68 10.09 -18.50
N ALA A 209 -9.97 9.94 -18.21
CA ALA A 209 -11.05 10.62 -18.92
C ALA A 209 -10.91 12.14 -18.84
N GLN A 210 -10.60 12.68 -17.66
CA GLN A 210 -10.35 14.11 -17.47
C GLN A 210 -9.07 14.57 -18.20
N LEU A 211 -8.00 13.78 -18.19
CA LEU A 211 -6.78 14.10 -18.94
C LEU A 211 -7.05 14.15 -20.45
N ARG A 212 -7.72 13.13 -21.01
CA ARG A 212 -8.12 13.10 -22.42
C ARG A 212 -9.00 14.29 -22.78
N ALA A 213 -10.00 14.59 -21.95
CA ALA A 213 -10.87 15.73 -22.16
C ALA A 213 -10.10 17.06 -22.17
N ARG A 214 -9.06 17.20 -21.33
CA ARG A 214 -8.22 18.41 -21.28
C ARG A 214 -7.23 18.52 -22.44
N LEU A 215 -6.65 17.42 -22.89
CA LEU A 215 -5.71 17.42 -24.03
C LEU A 215 -6.45 17.62 -25.35
N GLY A 216 -7.69 17.15 -25.45
CA GLY A 216 -8.46 17.15 -26.69
C GLY A 216 -8.06 16.01 -27.64
N PRO A 217 -8.90 15.72 -28.64
CA PRO A 217 -8.76 14.53 -29.49
C PRO A 217 -7.51 14.55 -30.38
N GLU A 218 -7.14 15.72 -30.92
CA GLU A 218 -6.00 15.84 -31.85
C GLU A 218 -4.67 15.55 -31.16
N ARG A 219 -4.41 16.24 -30.04
CA ARG A 219 -3.20 16.05 -29.23
C ARG A 219 -3.14 14.65 -28.62
N TRP A 220 -4.28 14.09 -28.23
CA TRP A 220 -4.32 12.72 -27.73
C TRP A 220 -3.89 11.71 -28.81
N LYS A 221 -4.42 11.84 -30.03
CA LYS A 221 -4.08 10.99 -31.15
C LYS A 221 -2.58 11.07 -31.51
N GLU A 222 -2.01 12.27 -31.50
CA GLU A 222 -0.56 12.47 -31.71
C GLU A 222 0.29 11.69 -30.69
N LEU A 223 -0.09 11.75 -29.40
CA LEU A 223 0.59 11.02 -28.33
C LEU A 223 0.43 9.50 -28.45
N GLU A 224 -0.74 9.04 -28.88
CA GLU A 224 -1.03 7.61 -29.06
C GLU A 224 -0.23 7.01 -30.22
N GLU A 225 -0.15 7.71 -31.35
CA GLU A 225 0.57 7.24 -32.54
C GLU A 225 2.11 7.34 -32.39
N GLY A 226 2.61 8.26 -31.55
CA GLY A 226 4.02 8.62 -31.46
C GLY A 226 4.99 7.56 -30.90
N HIS A 227 4.51 6.42 -30.39
CA HIS A 227 5.33 5.50 -29.58
C HIS A 227 5.54 4.08 -30.13
N HIS A 228 5.15 3.78 -31.37
CA HIS A 228 5.30 2.44 -31.95
C HIS A 228 6.61 2.26 -32.75
N GLY A 229 7.75 2.34 -32.08
CA GLY A 229 9.05 1.99 -32.66
C GLY A 229 9.30 0.48 -32.74
N ASN A 230 10.31 0.05 -33.50
CA ASN A 230 10.77 -1.36 -33.52
C ASN A 230 11.13 -1.89 -32.13
N GLU A 231 11.61 -1.03 -31.24
CA GLU A 231 11.91 -1.37 -29.85
C GLU A 231 10.67 -1.82 -29.08
N ALA A 232 9.53 -1.13 -29.27
CA ALA A 232 8.26 -1.51 -28.64
C ALA A 232 7.83 -2.91 -29.10
N LYS A 233 7.98 -3.22 -30.40
CA LYS A 233 7.67 -4.55 -30.95
C LYS A 233 8.55 -5.65 -30.35
N GLN A 234 9.87 -5.44 -30.29
CA GLN A 234 10.80 -6.39 -29.68
C GLN A 234 10.53 -6.58 -28.18
N PHE A 235 10.20 -5.49 -27.47
CA PHE A 235 9.79 -5.54 -26.07
C PHE A 235 8.53 -6.40 -25.89
N THR A 236 7.51 -6.19 -26.72
CA THR A 236 6.26 -6.97 -26.70
C THR A 236 6.51 -8.44 -26.99
N GLU A 237 7.27 -8.79 -28.03
CA GLU A 237 7.59 -10.19 -28.37
C GLU A 237 8.30 -10.91 -27.21
N ARG A 238 9.28 -10.25 -26.57
CA ARG A 238 9.94 -10.80 -25.37
C ARG A 238 8.98 -10.97 -24.20
N LYS A 239 8.11 -9.98 -23.96
CA LYS A 239 7.17 -10.01 -22.83
C LYS A 239 6.09 -11.07 -22.98
N LEU A 240 5.61 -11.32 -24.20
CA LEU A 240 4.69 -12.42 -24.48
C LEU A 240 5.33 -13.78 -24.20
N ALA A 241 6.57 -14.00 -24.64
CA ALA A 241 7.30 -15.24 -24.34
C ALA A 241 7.64 -15.42 -22.84
N GLU A 242 7.77 -14.33 -22.09
CA GLU A 242 7.90 -14.36 -20.63
C GLU A 242 6.56 -14.66 -19.94
N LEU A 243 5.45 -14.17 -20.49
CA LEU A 243 4.09 -14.41 -20.01
C LEU A 243 3.71 -15.88 -20.16
N ASP A 244 3.95 -16.51 -21.31
CA ASP A 244 3.65 -17.95 -21.51
C ASP A 244 4.33 -18.82 -20.42
N LYS A 245 5.58 -18.51 -20.08
CA LYS A 245 6.33 -19.22 -19.02
C LYS A 245 5.81 -18.93 -17.62
N TYR A 246 5.24 -17.75 -17.43
CA TYR A 246 4.61 -17.35 -16.17
C TYR A 246 3.29 -18.10 -15.99
N ASP A 247 2.47 -18.19 -17.02
CA ASP A 247 1.19 -18.90 -16.99
C ASP A 247 1.41 -20.40 -16.73
N GLU A 248 2.36 -21.04 -17.41
CA GLU A 248 2.76 -22.44 -17.11
C GLU A 248 3.22 -22.65 -15.65
N MET A 249 3.78 -21.62 -15.02
CA MET A 249 4.22 -21.67 -13.63
C MET A 249 3.03 -21.51 -12.69
N VAL A 250 2.09 -20.60 -13.00
CA VAL A 250 0.83 -20.45 -12.25
C VAL A 250 0.07 -21.76 -12.22
N GLU A 251 -0.16 -22.38 -13.38
CA GLU A 251 -0.91 -23.66 -13.47
C GLU A 251 -0.29 -24.75 -12.60
N LYS A 252 1.05 -24.88 -12.59
CA LYS A 252 1.75 -25.86 -11.73
C LYS A 252 1.55 -25.58 -10.25
N ILE A 253 1.57 -24.31 -9.85
CA ILE A 253 1.39 -23.91 -8.45
C ILE A 253 -0.06 -24.12 -8.00
N GLU A 254 -1.02 -23.84 -8.87
CA GLU A 254 -2.43 -24.14 -8.62
C GLU A 254 -2.68 -25.64 -8.44
N CYS A 255 -2.10 -26.49 -9.29
CA CYS A 255 -2.14 -27.95 -9.09
C CYS A 255 -1.54 -28.37 -7.74
N LEU A 256 -0.42 -27.76 -7.33
CA LEU A 256 0.17 -28.02 -6.00
C LEU A 256 -0.76 -27.54 -4.88
N ARG A 257 -1.47 -26.42 -5.05
CA ARG A 257 -2.45 -25.92 -4.07
C ARG A 257 -3.62 -26.89 -3.93
N GLU A 258 -4.14 -27.43 -5.03
CA GLU A 258 -5.16 -28.48 -4.98
C GLU A 258 -4.65 -29.72 -4.25
N ASP A 259 -3.38 -30.09 -4.41
CA ASP A 259 -2.78 -31.20 -3.68
C ASP A 259 -2.67 -30.90 -2.16
N VAL A 260 -2.49 -29.65 -1.74
CA VAL A 260 -2.59 -29.22 -0.33
C VAL A 260 -4.01 -29.42 0.18
N GLU A 261 -5.00 -28.93 -0.55
CA GLU A 261 -6.42 -29.00 -0.15
C GLU A 261 -6.92 -30.44 -0.05
N ASN A 262 -6.45 -31.30 -0.97
CA ASN A 262 -6.72 -32.74 -0.95
C ASN A 262 -5.89 -33.51 0.09
N GLY A 263 -5.01 -32.85 0.84
CA GLY A 263 -4.17 -33.45 1.88
C GLY A 263 -3.07 -34.38 1.34
N LYS A 264 -2.75 -34.31 0.05
CA LYS A 264 -1.67 -35.09 -0.58
C LYS A 264 -0.29 -34.53 -0.22
N ILE A 265 -0.19 -33.22 -0.07
CA ILE A 265 1.01 -32.52 0.41
C ILE A 265 0.65 -31.65 1.63
N THR A 266 1.60 -31.45 2.53
CA THR A 266 1.38 -30.53 3.66
C THR A 266 1.63 -29.08 3.23
N ARG A 267 1.03 -28.13 3.94
CA ARG A 267 1.27 -26.69 3.73
C ARG A 267 2.76 -26.32 3.86
N GLU A 268 3.48 -26.94 4.80
CA GLU A 268 4.91 -26.71 4.98
C GLU A 268 5.73 -27.24 3.78
N ALA A 269 5.35 -28.39 3.23
CA ALA A 269 6.00 -28.96 2.06
C ALA A 269 5.76 -28.06 0.83
N PHE A 270 4.54 -27.57 0.65
CA PHE A 270 4.19 -26.59 -0.39
C PHE A 270 5.06 -25.33 -0.30
N VAL A 271 5.13 -24.70 0.88
CA VAL A 271 5.96 -23.50 1.10
C VAL A 271 7.44 -23.78 0.80
N ALA A 272 7.96 -24.94 1.22
CA ALA A 272 9.34 -25.33 0.94
C ALA A 272 9.62 -25.53 -0.56
N LEU A 273 8.69 -26.16 -1.30
CA LEU A 273 8.82 -26.36 -2.75
C LEU A 273 8.93 -25.01 -3.48
N LEU A 274 7.98 -24.09 -3.24
CA LEU A 274 7.96 -22.79 -3.94
C LEU A 274 9.13 -21.88 -3.54
N THR A 275 9.57 -21.95 -2.28
CA THR A 275 10.75 -21.20 -1.82
C THR A 275 12.01 -21.70 -2.53
N ASN A 276 12.15 -23.01 -2.73
CA ASN A 276 13.29 -23.64 -3.39
C ASN A 276 13.29 -23.43 -4.91
N GLU A 277 12.13 -23.42 -5.57
CA GLU A 277 11.98 -23.07 -6.98
C GLU A 277 12.31 -21.61 -7.28
N GLY A 278 12.55 -20.81 -6.24
CA GLY A 278 12.93 -19.41 -6.37
C GLY A 278 11.75 -18.49 -6.65
N VAL A 279 10.51 -18.91 -6.36
CA VAL A 279 9.33 -18.02 -6.44
C VAL A 279 9.56 -16.77 -5.59
N GLN A 280 10.12 -16.91 -4.38
CA GLN A 280 10.56 -15.76 -3.57
C GLN A 280 11.79 -15.03 -4.14
N ARG A 281 12.71 -15.72 -4.83
CA ARG A 281 13.95 -15.12 -5.35
C ARG A 281 13.75 -14.34 -6.64
N ARG A 282 12.70 -14.59 -7.43
CA ARG A 282 12.38 -13.82 -8.64
C ARG A 282 11.96 -12.36 -8.34
N LEU A 283 11.80 -11.99 -7.06
CA LEU A 283 11.73 -10.59 -6.59
C LEU A 283 13.08 -9.87 -6.58
N LYS A 284 14.21 -10.59 -6.62
CA LYS A 284 15.52 -9.94 -6.75
C LYS A 284 15.63 -9.38 -8.15
N LYS A 285 15.55 -8.05 -8.25
CA LYS A 285 15.76 -7.23 -9.46
C LYS A 285 16.60 -7.96 -10.49
N PRO A 286 16.22 -8.02 -11.78
CA PRO A 286 17.18 -8.32 -12.82
C PRO A 286 18.37 -7.38 -12.59
N SER A 287 19.54 -7.98 -12.37
CA SER A 287 20.80 -7.26 -12.27
C SER A 287 20.82 -6.25 -13.40
N ARG A 288 21.11 -4.98 -13.05
CA ARG A 288 21.24 -3.88 -13.99
C ARG A 288 21.90 -4.42 -15.27
N LEU A 289 21.29 -4.13 -16.42
CA LEU A 289 21.98 -4.14 -17.69
C LEU A 289 23.25 -3.30 -17.51
N THR A 290 24.34 -3.97 -17.18
CA THR A 290 25.69 -3.48 -17.36
C THR A 290 26.00 -3.72 -18.83
N ASP A 291 25.69 -2.73 -19.64
CA ASP A 291 26.64 -1.98 -20.49
C ASP A 291 25.87 -1.13 -21.50
#